data_AF-A0A399GMI2-F1
#
_entry.id   AF-A0A399GMI2-F1
#
_cell.length_a   1.000
_cell.length_b   1.000
_cell.length_c   1.000
_cell.angle_alpha   90.00
_cell.angle_beta   90.00
_cell.angle_gamma   90.00
#
_symmetry.space_group_name_H-M   'P 1'
#
loop_
_entity.id
_entity.type
_entity.pdbx_description
1 polymer ?
#
loop_
_entity_poly.entity_id
_entity_poly.type
_entity_poly.pdbx_seq_one_letter_code
_entity_poly.pdbx_strand_id
1 'polypeptide(L)'
;MRTTPGPERTGPATSSGTDTGGARSPAPCRVVVCRDCCCGTAKVPGVDHRAQTERLRAEAPVRISECLDVCEQANVVVVQPSSAGRAAGGRPVWLGLVNDTDATEDIIGWVRAGGPGVAPLPDILELYTIAPPRRASA
;
A
#
# COMPACT_ATOMS: atom_id res chain seq x y z
N MET A 1 -23.92 72.90 -26.52
CA MET A 1 -23.93 72.21 -27.82
C MET A 1 -23.03 70.99 -27.68
N ARG A 2 -23.61 69.78 -27.84
CA ARG A 2 -22.98 68.53 -28.33
C ARG A 2 -21.81 67.96 -27.47
N THR A 3 -21.67 66.68 -27.10
CA THR A 3 -22.37 65.39 -27.27
C THR A 3 -21.59 64.39 -26.37
N THR A 4 -22.24 63.68 -25.44
CA THR A 4 -21.79 62.38 -24.85
C THR A 4 -21.90 61.26 -25.91
N PRO A 5 -21.53 59.97 -25.72
CA PRO A 5 -20.77 59.23 -24.68
C PRO A 5 -19.69 58.29 -25.30
N GLY A 6 -18.87 57.52 -24.57
CA GLY A 6 -19.23 56.31 -23.82
C GLY A 6 -18.03 55.33 -23.72
N PRO A 7 -18.11 54.29 -22.89
CA PRO A 7 -16.95 53.59 -22.34
C PRO A 7 -16.56 52.34 -23.14
N GLU A 8 -15.25 52.13 -23.34
CA GLU A 8 -14.72 50.87 -23.85
C GLU A 8 -14.64 49.84 -22.72
N ARG A 9 -15.65 48.97 -22.66
CA ARG A 9 -15.54 47.65 -22.04
C ARG A 9 -14.82 46.74 -23.02
N THR A 10 -13.66 46.25 -22.65
CA THR A 10 -13.10 45.02 -23.23
C THR A 10 -13.16 43.96 -22.14
N GLY A 11 -13.98 42.94 -22.37
CA GLY A 11 -14.23 41.84 -21.44
C GLY A 11 -13.02 40.92 -21.25
N PRO A 12 -13.12 39.99 -20.28
CA PRO A 12 -12.04 39.05 -20.01
C PRO A 12 -11.89 38.05 -21.16
N ALA A 13 -10.66 37.93 -21.67
CA ALA A 13 -10.28 36.80 -22.51
C ALA A 13 -10.26 35.53 -21.66
N THR A 14 -11.26 34.69 -21.85
CA THR A 14 -11.25 33.28 -21.45
C THR A 14 -10.14 32.58 -22.24
N SER A 15 -9.05 32.23 -21.56
CA SER A 15 -8.11 31.23 -22.07
C SER A 15 -8.50 29.88 -21.51
N SER A 16 -8.87 29.01 -22.43
CA SER A 16 -9.23 27.62 -22.22
C SER A 16 -8.05 26.86 -21.61
N GLY A 17 -8.12 26.60 -20.31
CA GLY A 17 -7.22 25.65 -19.66
C GLY A 17 -7.55 24.25 -20.17
N THR A 18 -6.67 23.69 -21.01
CA THR A 18 -6.70 22.27 -21.34
C THR A 18 -6.42 21.51 -20.05
N ASP A 19 -7.46 20.88 -19.48
CA ASP A 19 -7.32 19.86 -18.44
C ASP A 19 -6.52 18.72 -19.04
N THR A 20 -5.20 18.82 -18.92
CA THR A 20 -4.32 17.69 -19.17
C THR A 20 -4.51 16.80 -17.96
N GLY A 21 -5.50 15.92 -18.04
CA GLY A 21 -5.72 14.85 -17.09
C GLY A 21 -4.41 14.10 -16.91
N GLY A 22 -3.67 14.46 -15.86
CA GLY A 22 -2.35 13.91 -15.59
C GLY A 22 -2.51 12.41 -15.47
N ALA A 23 -1.87 11.66 -16.37
CA ALA A 23 -1.83 10.21 -16.29
C ALA A 23 -1.31 9.85 -14.90
N ARG A 24 -2.20 9.36 -14.03
CA ARG A 24 -1.86 9.03 -12.65
C ARG A 24 -0.78 7.98 -12.70
N SER A 25 0.38 8.28 -12.11
CA SER A 25 1.50 7.35 -12.10
C SER A 25 1.04 5.98 -11.57
N PRO A 26 1.52 4.87 -12.17
CA PRO A 26 1.09 3.53 -11.78
C PRO A 26 1.24 3.35 -10.27
N ALA A 27 0.16 2.96 -9.59
CA ALA A 27 0.19 2.79 -8.14
C ALA A 27 1.21 1.71 -7.75
N PRO A 28 2.11 1.95 -6.78
CA PRO A 28 3.06 0.95 -6.31
C PRO A 28 2.37 -0.13 -5.47
N CYS A 29 3.12 -1.15 -5.08
CA CYS A 29 2.70 -2.06 -4.01
C CYS A 29 2.40 -1.27 -2.73
N ARG A 30 1.50 -1.80 -1.90
CA ARG A 30 1.21 -1.26 -0.57
C ARG A 30 1.32 -2.37 0.45
N VAL A 31 1.77 -2.04 1.65
CA VAL A 31 1.90 -3.02 2.73
C VAL A 31 0.89 -2.69 3.82
N VAL A 32 0.12 -3.68 4.26
CA VAL A 32 -0.75 -3.57 5.44
C VAL A 32 -0.15 -4.39 6.55
N VAL A 33 -0.10 -3.82 7.76
CA VAL A 33 0.57 -4.44 8.90
C VAL A 33 -0.38 -4.46 10.09
N CYS A 34 -0.60 -5.63 10.68
CA CYS A 34 -1.46 -5.82 11.86
C CYS A 34 -0.69 -5.41 13.14
N ARG A 35 -1.22 -4.49 13.94
CA ARG A 35 -0.48 -3.92 15.10
C ARG A 35 -1.28 -3.74 16.39
N ASP A 36 -2.47 -4.30 16.52
CA ASP A 36 -3.20 -4.27 17.79
C ASP A 36 -3.03 -5.59 18.59
N CYS A 37 -4.09 -6.01 19.29
CA CYS A 37 -4.11 -6.84 20.50
C CYS A 37 -3.24 -8.10 20.51
N CYS A 38 -2.90 -8.65 19.35
CA CYS A 38 -2.09 -9.87 19.22
C CYS A 38 -0.76 -9.72 18.47
N CYS A 39 -0.62 -8.72 17.58
CA CYS A 39 0.50 -8.65 16.62
C CYS A 39 1.52 -7.55 16.94
N GLY A 40 1.24 -6.68 17.91
CA GLY A 40 2.15 -5.63 18.39
C GLY A 40 2.31 -5.60 19.92
N THR A 41 2.09 -6.74 20.58
CA THR A 41 2.01 -6.86 22.04
C THR A 41 2.85 -8.04 22.55
N ALA A 42 2.79 -8.33 23.86
CA ALA A 42 3.58 -9.36 24.55
C ALA A 42 3.49 -10.80 23.97
N LYS A 43 2.59 -11.09 23.03
CA LYS A 43 2.50 -12.39 22.35
C LYS A 43 3.69 -12.67 21.43
N VAL A 44 4.42 -11.65 20.98
CA VAL A 44 5.59 -11.79 20.12
C VAL A 44 6.80 -11.11 20.77
N PRO A 45 7.37 -11.69 21.84
CA PRO A 45 8.52 -11.11 22.52
C PRO A 45 9.77 -11.13 21.62
N GLY A 46 10.64 -10.14 21.78
CA GLY A 46 11.93 -10.07 21.07
C GLY A 46 11.87 -9.40 19.70
N VAL A 47 10.70 -8.95 19.25
CA VAL A 47 10.52 -8.25 17.96
C VAL A 47 10.32 -6.76 18.21
N ASP A 48 11.16 -5.94 17.58
CA ASP A 48 10.94 -4.48 17.53
C ASP A 48 9.92 -4.15 16.42
N HIS A 49 8.64 -4.23 16.77
CA HIS A 49 7.54 -3.96 15.83
C HIS A 49 7.53 -2.53 15.29
N ARG A 50 8.08 -1.56 16.05
CA ARG A 50 8.18 -0.17 15.62
C ARG A 50 9.26 -0.05 14.55
N ALA A 51 10.47 -0.59 14.81
CA ALA A 51 11.55 -0.60 13.84
C ALA A 51 11.16 -1.34 12.55
N GLN A 52 10.47 -2.48 12.65
CA GLN A 52 9.95 -3.19 11.47
C GLN A 52 9.01 -2.30 10.63
N THR A 53 8.10 -1.60 11.29
CA THR A 53 7.13 -0.73 10.60
C THR A 53 7.82 0.47 9.95
N GLU A 54 8.77 1.10 10.64
CA GLU A 54 9.59 2.19 10.11
C GLU A 54 10.41 1.74 8.91
N ARG A 55 11.00 0.55 8.99
CA ARG A 55 11.78 -0.06 7.91
C ARG A 55 10.93 -0.31 6.66
N LEU A 56 9.73 -0.87 6.80
CA LEU A 56 8.78 -1.05 5.70
C LEU A 56 8.33 0.29 5.09
N ARG A 57 8.10 1.31 5.92
CA ARG A 57 7.68 2.66 5.48
C ARG A 57 8.72 3.38 4.63
N ALA A 58 10.00 3.06 4.82
CA ALA A 58 11.07 3.60 3.98
C ALA A 58 10.97 3.12 2.52
N GLU A 59 10.25 2.02 2.26
CA GLU A 59 10.28 1.32 0.96
C GLU A 59 8.92 1.32 0.25
N ALA A 60 7.83 1.37 1.00
CA ALA A 60 6.50 1.33 0.43
C ALA A 60 5.47 2.07 1.30
N PRO A 61 4.32 2.49 0.72
CA PRO A 61 3.20 2.96 1.50
C PRO A 61 2.69 1.88 2.46
N VAL A 62 2.85 2.12 3.76
CA VAL A 62 2.37 1.23 4.84
C VAL A 62 1.10 1.76 5.48
N ARG A 63 0.08 0.90 5.59
CA ARG A 63 -1.13 1.13 6.38
C ARG A 63 -1.12 0.21 7.60
N ILE A 64 -1.34 0.77 8.78
CA ILE A 64 -1.50 -0.02 9.99
C ILE A 64 -2.96 -0.45 10.10
N SER A 65 -3.18 -1.74 10.33
CA SER A 65 -4.48 -2.27 10.75
C SER A 65 -4.46 -2.53 12.24
N GLU A 66 -5.58 -2.29 12.90
CA GLU A 66 -5.78 -2.75 14.27
C GLU A 66 -5.78 -4.29 14.29
N CYS A 67 -6.79 -4.92 13.66
CA CYS A 67 -6.85 -6.37 13.50
C CYS A 67 -6.92 -6.78 12.01
N LEU A 68 -6.52 -8.01 11.72
CA LEU A 68 -6.69 -8.69 10.41
C LEU A 68 -7.39 -10.05 10.55
N ASP A 69 -7.96 -10.34 11.72
CA ASP A 69 -8.79 -11.52 12.05
C ASP A 69 -8.11 -12.89 11.87
N VAL A 70 -6.78 -12.91 11.92
CA VAL A 70 -5.93 -14.12 11.88
C VAL A 70 -4.90 -14.07 13.02
N CYS A 71 -5.40 -13.83 14.22
CA CYS A 71 -4.56 -13.58 15.40
C CYS A 71 -3.62 -14.74 15.76
N GLU A 72 -3.97 -15.97 15.40
CA GLU A 72 -3.14 -17.16 15.58
C GLU A 72 -1.87 -17.17 14.72
N GLN A 73 -1.83 -16.36 13.66
CA GLN A 73 -0.68 -16.29 12.77
C GLN A 73 0.39 -15.31 13.24
N ALA A 74 0.08 -14.42 14.18
CA ALA A 74 0.96 -13.38 14.72
C ALA A 74 1.66 -12.47 13.66
N ASN A 75 1.99 -11.25 14.06
CA ASN A 75 2.71 -10.26 13.24
C ASN A 75 2.37 -10.26 11.73
N VAL A 76 1.08 -10.18 11.39
CA VAL A 76 0.61 -10.37 10.02
C VAL A 76 0.93 -9.16 9.14
N VAL A 77 1.50 -9.43 7.97
CA VAL A 77 1.82 -8.48 6.90
C VAL A 77 1.09 -8.88 5.62
N VAL A 78 0.44 -7.92 4.96
CA VAL A 78 -0.24 -8.15 3.68
C VAL A 78 0.39 -7.27 2.62
N VAL A 79 0.91 -7.88 1.55
CA VAL A 79 1.44 -7.17 0.39
C VAL A 79 0.34 -7.06 -0.65
N GLN A 80 -0.14 -5.84 -0.86
CA GLN A 80 -1.09 -5.49 -1.92
C GLN A 80 -0.34 -5.28 -3.24
N PRO A 81 -0.83 -5.84 -4.36
CA PRO A 81 -0.18 -5.69 -5.66
C PRO A 81 -0.11 -4.22 -6.10
N SER A 82 0.89 -3.91 -6.92
CA SER A 82 0.95 -2.68 -7.70
C SER A 82 -0.16 -2.65 -8.77
N SER A 83 -0.31 -1.53 -9.47
CA SER A 83 -1.19 -1.42 -10.64
C SER A 83 -0.80 -2.43 -11.74
N ALA A 84 0.50 -2.56 -12.04
CA ALA A 84 1.02 -3.58 -12.96
C ALA A 84 0.73 -5.00 -12.45
N GLY A 85 0.96 -5.26 -11.16
CA GLY A 85 0.66 -6.55 -10.54
C GLY A 85 -0.81 -6.93 -10.65
N ARG A 86 -1.73 -5.99 -10.41
CA ARG A 86 -3.18 -6.22 -10.61
C ARG A 86 -3.52 -6.51 -12.07
N ALA A 87 -2.94 -5.78 -13.02
CA ALA A 87 -3.16 -5.99 -14.45
C ALA A 87 -2.68 -7.39 -14.89
N ALA A 88 -1.62 -7.91 -14.26
CA ALA A 88 -1.13 -9.27 -14.45
C ALA A 88 -1.92 -10.34 -13.66
N GLY A 89 -3.02 -9.98 -13.00
CA GLY A 89 -3.85 -10.90 -12.22
C GLY A 89 -3.37 -11.16 -10.78
N GLY A 90 -2.33 -10.45 -10.33
CA GLY A 90 -1.79 -10.50 -8.99
C GLY A 90 -2.85 -10.20 -7.92
N ARG A 91 -2.79 -10.96 -6.82
CA ARG A 91 -3.68 -10.84 -5.67
C ARG A 91 -2.89 -10.46 -4.42
N PRO A 92 -3.54 -9.91 -3.38
CA PRO A 92 -2.87 -9.66 -2.11
C PRO A 92 -2.31 -10.96 -1.54
N VAL A 93 -1.05 -10.93 -1.10
CA VAL A 93 -0.41 -12.06 -0.41
C VAL A 93 -0.36 -11.76 1.07
N TRP A 94 -0.76 -12.74 1.87
CA TRP A 94 -0.86 -12.65 3.32
C TRP A 94 0.27 -13.45 3.95
N LEU A 95 1.03 -12.80 4.82
CA LEU A 95 2.21 -13.36 5.47
C LEU A 95 2.00 -13.30 6.98
N GLY A 96 2.01 -14.46 7.64
CA GLY A 96 2.00 -14.59 9.09
C GLY A 96 3.41 -14.76 9.65
N LEU A 97 3.57 -14.71 10.97
CA LEU A 97 4.80 -15.02 11.68
C LEU A 97 6.04 -14.23 11.22
N VAL A 98 5.87 -13.02 10.69
CA VAL A 98 6.97 -12.16 10.17
C VAL A 98 7.76 -11.54 11.32
N ASN A 99 8.33 -12.37 12.18
CA ASN A 99 8.87 -11.98 13.49
C ASN A 99 10.37 -11.62 13.41
N ASP A 100 11.08 -12.10 12.41
CA ASP A 100 12.49 -11.82 12.22
C ASP A 100 12.72 -10.69 11.19
N THR A 101 13.92 -10.11 11.27
CA THR A 101 14.34 -9.02 10.38
C THR A 101 14.53 -9.52 8.95
N ASP A 102 14.98 -10.76 8.75
CA ASP A 102 15.28 -11.29 7.41
C ASP A 102 13.99 -11.42 6.58
N ALA A 103 12.91 -11.96 7.16
CA ALA A 103 11.59 -12.00 6.52
C ALA A 103 11.08 -10.60 6.15
N THR A 104 11.40 -9.59 6.96
CA THR A 104 11.06 -8.18 6.65
C THR A 104 11.84 -7.68 5.44
N GLU A 105 13.13 -7.97 5.36
CA GLU A 105 13.97 -7.57 4.23
C GLU A 105 13.62 -8.35 2.95
N ASP A 106 13.22 -9.61 3.05
CA ASP A 106 12.73 -10.41 1.93
C ASP A 106 11.44 -9.82 1.35
N ILE A 107 10.50 -9.39 2.21
CA ILE A 107 9.30 -8.66 1.79
C ILE A 107 9.67 -7.38 1.06
N ILE A 108 10.65 -6.63 1.57
CA ILE A 108 11.12 -5.38 0.96
C ILE A 108 11.77 -5.65 -0.41
N GLY A 109 12.65 -6.65 -0.50
CA GLY A 109 13.26 -7.07 -1.75
C GLY A 109 12.21 -7.45 -2.79
N TRP A 110 11.20 -8.21 -2.38
CA TRP A 110 10.10 -8.60 -3.25
C TRP A 110 9.23 -7.42 -3.69
N VAL A 111 8.90 -6.51 -2.78
CA VAL A 111 8.17 -5.27 -3.08
C VAL A 111 8.93 -4.40 -4.09
N ARG A 112 10.26 -4.25 -3.92
CA ARG A 112 11.14 -3.53 -4.86
C ARG A 112 11.20 -4.20 -6.23
N ALA A 113 11.16 -5.53 -6.28
CA ALA A 113 11.09 -6.29 -7.54
C ALA A 113 9.72 -6.18 -8.25
N GLY A 114 8.71 -5.58 -7.61
CA GLY A 114 7.38 -5.35 -8.18
C GLY A 114 6.25 -6.09 -7.47
N GLY A 115 6.58 -6.99 -6.55
CA GLY A 115 5.64 -7.69 -5.67
C GLY A 115 4.65 -8.62 -6.40
N PRO A 116 3.48 -8.90 -5.77
CA PRO A 116 2.53 -9.88 -6.27
C PRO A 116 2.09 -9.63 -7.72
N GLY A 117 2.21 -10.67 -8.55
CA GLY A 117 1.83 -10.67 -9.97
C GLY A 117 2.88 -10.07 -10.91
N VAL A 118 3.93 -9.42 -10.40
CA VAL A 118 5.05 -8.90 -11.21
C VAL A 118 6.32 -9.71 -10.98
N ALA A 119 6.69 -9.91 -9.72
CA ALA A 119 7.82 -10.73 -9.31
C ALA A 119 7.31 -12.04 -8.69
N PRO A 120 7.97 -13.18 -8.94
CA PRO A 120 7.65 -14.43 -8.24
C PRO A 120 7.80 -14.23 -6.73
N LEU A 121 6.96 -14.91 -5.96
CA LEU A 121 7.10 -14.95 -4.51
C LEU A 121 8.43 -15.67 -4.19
N PRO A 122 9.34 -15.09 -3.39
CA PRO A 122 10.54 -15.79 -2.95
C PRO A 122 10.18 -17.07 -2.18
N ASP A 123 10.88 -18.17 -2.44
CA ASP A 123 10.64 -19.48 -1.80
C ASP A 123 10.60 -19.39 -0.27
N ILE A 124 11.45 -18.55 0.33
CA ILE A 124 11.47 -18.34 1.77
C ILE A 124 10.15 -17.74 2.28
N LEU A 125 9.53 -16.84 1.52
CA LEU A 125 8.24 -16.21 1.86
C LEU A 125 7.04 -17.16 1.68
N GLU A 126 7.20 -18.27 0.95
CA GLU A 126 6.16 -19.32 0.89
C GLU A 126 5.90 -19.90 2.29
N LEU A 127 6.95 -20.03 3.13
CA LEU A 127 6.84 -20.53 4.51
C LEU A 127 5.98 -19.64 5.41
N TYR A 128 5.88 -18.35 5.08
CA TYR A 128 5.10 -17.37 5.83
C TYR A 128 3.69 -17.20 5.25
N THR A 129 3.40 -17.80 4.09
CA THR A 129 2.14 -17.56 3.38
C THR A 129 0.97 -18.21 4.11
N ILE A 130 -0.03 -17.40 4.41
CA ILE A 130 -1.27 -17.81 5.07
C ILE A 130 -2.48 -17.52 4.18
N ALA A 131 -3.58 -18.23 4.42
CA ALA A 131 -4.85 -17.87 3.79
C ALA A 131 -5.40 -16.58 4.41
N PRO A 132 -6.07 -15.71 3.63
CA PRO A 132 -6.84 -14.62 4.20
C PRO A 132 -7.95 -15.17 5.11
N PRO A 133 -8.42 -14.41 6.12
CA PRO A 133 -9.57 -14.81 6.92
C PRO A 133 -10.75 -15.09 6.00
N ARG A 134 -11.46 -16.19 6.25
CA ARG A 134 -12.69 -16.48 5.52
C ARG A 134 -13.68 -15.36 5.83
N ARG A 135 -14.26 -14.74 4.80
CA ARG A 135 -15.44 -13.90 5.03
C ARG A 135 -16.52 -14.82 5.60
N ALA A 136 -16.94 -14.59 6.84
CA ALA A 136 -18.19 -15.14 7.29
C ALA A 136 -19.27 -14.58 6.34
N SER A 137 -19.97 -15.47 5.63
CA SER A 137 -21.20 -15.07 4.94
C SER A 137 -22.17 -14.59 6.02
N ALA A 138 -22.61 -13.34 5.92
CA ALA A 138 -23.70 -12.81 6.73
C ALA A 138 -25.03 -13.48 6.35
#